data_AF-A0A956L9L7-F1
#
_entry.id   AF-A0A956L9L7-F1
#
_cell.length_a   1.000
_cell.length_b   1.000
_cell.length_c   1.000
_cell.angle_alpha   90.00
_cell.angle_beta   90.00
_cell.angle_gamma   90.00
#
_symmetry.space_group_name_H-M   'P 1'
#
loop_
_entity.id
_entity.type
_entity.pdbx_description
1 polymer ?
#
loop_
_entity_poly.entity_id
_entity_poly.type
_entity_poly.pdbx_seq_one_letter_code
_entity_poly.pdbx_strand_id
1 'polypeptide(L)'
;LISLPFTQASRLPVAGPVMAPPGEARTDAWIVSSLARALGLPGLRWRLGRWDLDRWLPRPRQGLPLPRVRPGRWLRTHRLQLWDERVADELRRLAATPVAPAEGFTLIGRRRRLGHNSWLHGGQRTGAPEAVAWLGPRDLAALGVQPGESITIESEVATYQFELPFGPIEVTGEANPITGAPIMADITLAASITDVDAWCGTVDGDVLSPIQVPLAGSTFGAIRLADRDERPGEGQFPLACS
;
A
#
# COMPACT_ATOMS: atom_id res chain seq x y z
N LEU A 1 27.27 -1.41 -24.77
CA LEU A 1 26.10 -0.93 -24.00
C LEU A 1 25.54 0.29 -24.72
N ILE A 2 24.48 0.12 -25.51
CA ILE A 2 23.82 1.21 -26.23
C ILE A 2 22.96 1.95 -25.20
N SER A 3 23.32 3.19 -24.85
CA SER A 3 22.48 4.05 -24.03
C SER A 3 21.15 4.27 -24.75
N LEU A 4 20.03 4.04 -24.06
CA LEU A 4 18.73 4.50 -24.53
C LEU A 4 18.85 5.99 -24.90
N PRO A 5 18.57 6.39 -26.15
CA PRO A 5 18.65 7.79 -26.53
C PRO A 5 17.58 8.53 -25.74
N PHE A 6 17.98 9.32 -24.75
CA PHE A 6 17.10 10.33 -24.18
C PHE A 6 16.58 11.17 -25.34
N THR A 7 15.29 11.06 -25.65
CA THR A 7 14.68 11.77 -26.76
C THR A 7 14.88 13.27 -26.55
N GLN A 8 15.73 13.88 -27.39
CA GLN A 8 16.05 15.32 -27.36
C GLN A 8 14.83 16.24 -27.60
N ALA A 9 13.68 15.68 -28.00
CA ALA A 9 12.43 16.39 -28.15
C ALA A 9 11.43 15.95 -27.07
N SER A 10 10.80 16.92 -26.39
CA SER A 10 9.69 16.67 -25.47
C SER A 10 8.54 16.01 -26.23
N ARG A 11 8.11 14.84 -25.76
CA ARG A 11 6.95 14.12 -26.30
C ARG A 11 6.03 13.72 -25.17
N LEU A 12 4.72 13.82 -25.43
CA LEU A 12 3.68 13.32 -24.53
C LEU A 12 3.52 11.82 -24.78
N PRO A 13 3.81 10.95 -23.80
CA PRO A 13 3.51 9.53 -23.94
C PRO A 13 2.00 9.34 -24.09
N VAL A 14 1.59 8.54 -25.08
CA VAL A 14 0.20 8.10 -25.25
C VAL A 14 0.20 6.60 -25.07
N ALA A 15 -0.52 6.13 -24.05
CA ALA A 15 -0.70 4.72 -23.77
C ALA A 15 -2.18 4.35 -23.99
N GLY A 16 -2.40 3.23 -24.69
CA GLY A 16 -3.71 2.60 -24.81
C GLY A 16 -3.69 1.21 -24.16
N PRO A 17 -4.82 0.50 -24.10
CA PRO A 17 -4.90 -0.82 -23.50
C PRO A 17 -3.95 -1.77 -24.22
N VAL A 18 -3.08 -2.41 -23.44
CA VAL A 18 -2.17 -3.46 -23.93
C VAL A 18 -2.90 -4.80 -24.00
N MET A 19 -3.87 -5.00 -23.10
CA MET A 19 -4.74 -6.17 -23.04
C MET A 19 -6.16 -5.74 -22.66
N ALA A 20 -7.14 -6.62 -22.89
CA ALA A 20 -8.47 -6.43 -22.39
C ALA A 20 -8.47 -6.40 -20.84
N PRO A 21 -9.34 -5.60 -20.20
CA PRO A 21 -9.43 -5.58 -18.75
C PRO A 21 -9.87 -6.96 -18.23
N PRO A 22 -9.27 -7.46 -17.13
CA PRO A 22 -9.63 -8.76 -16.56
C PRO A 22 -11.03 -8.73 -15.96
N GLY A 23 -11.81 -9.79 -16.21
CA GLY A 23 -13.15 -9.96 -15.66
C GLY A 23 -14.08 -8.77 -15.93
N GLU A 24 -14.66 -8.23 -14.87
CA GLU A 24 -15.59 -7.09 -14.94
C GLU A 24 -14.91 -5.72 -14.78
N ALA A 25 -13.58 -5.66 -14.73
CA ALA A 25 -12.88 -4.38 -14.57
C ALA A 25 -13.23 -3.38 -15.69
N ARG A 26 -13.37 -2.11 -15.32
CA ARG A 26 -13.67 -0.99 -16.22
C ARG A 26 -12.73 0.16 -15.92
N THR A 27 -12.51 1.03 -16.91
CA THR A 27 -11.72 2.25 -16.73
C THR A 27 -12.49 3.28 -15.91
N ASP A 28 -11.78 4.16 -15.19
CA ASP A 28 -12.38 5.25 -14.43
C ASP A 28 -13.30 6.13 -15.28
N ALA A 29 -12.90 6.41 -16.53
CA ALA A 29 -13.71 7.17 -17.48
C ALA A 29 -15.06 6.50 -17.74
N TRP A 30 -15.09 5.17 -17.87
CA TRP A 30 -16.32 4.41 -18.02
C TRP A 30 -17.16 4.46 -16.74
N ILE A 31 -16.54 4.30 -15.57
CA ILE A 31 -17.21 4.33 -14.25
C ILE A 31 -17.86 5.70 -14.01
N VAL A 32 -17.10 6.79 -14.16
CA VAL A 32 -17.59 8.16 -13.97
C VAL A 32 -18.71 8.48 -14.97
N SER A 33 -18.56 8.09 -16.23
CA SER A 33 -19.61 8.29 -17.24
C SER A 33 -20.88 7.52 -16.92
N SER A 34 -20.75 6.34 -16.31
CA SER A 34 -21.88 5.51 -15.90
C SER A 34 -22.65 6.13 -14.75
N LEU A 35 -21.94 6.62 -13.73
CA LEU A 35 -22.52 7.34 -12.61
C LEU A 35 -23.21 8.62 -13.09
N ALA A 36 -22.55 9.42 -13.94
CA ALA A 36 -23.12 10.65 -14.46
C ALA A 36 -24.44 10.41 -15.22
N ARG A 37 -24.52 9.34 -16.01
CA ARG A 37 -25.76 8.96 -16.71
C ARG A 37 -26.85 8.47 -15.75
N ALA A 38 -26.48 7.68 -14.74
CA ALA A 38 -27.42 7.22 -13.73
C ALA A 38 -28.02 8.40 -12.93
N LEU A 39 -27.23 9.44 -12.69
CA LEU A 39 -27.66 10.68 -12.05
C LEU A 39 -28.42 11.63 -13.00
N GLY A 40 -28.68 11.23 -14.25
CA GLY A 40 -29.39 12.06 -15.22
C GLY A 40 -28.62 13.28 -15.71
N LEU A 41 -27.29 13.33 -15.52
CA LEU A 41 -26.50 14.48 -15.95
C LEU A 41 -26.48 14.57 -17.48
N PRO A 42 -26.86 15.73 -18.06
CA PRO A 42 -26.86 15.89 -19.51
C PRO A 42 -25.43 16.05 -20.03
N GLY A 43 -25.21 15.62 -21.27
CA GLY A 43 -23.95 15.89 -21.98
C GLY A 43 -23.46 14.71 -22.84
N LEU A 44 -23.08 15.03 -24.08
CA LEU A 44 -22.52 14.06 -25.02
C LEU A 44 -21.24 13.39 -24.48
N ARG A 45 -20.46 14.11 -23.67
CA ARG A 45 -19.23 13.61 -23.03
C ARG A 45 -19.45 12.35 -22.19
N TRP A 46 -20.60 12.20 -21.52
CA TRP A 46 -20.93 11.01 -20.71
C TRP A 46 -21.31 9.80 -21.56
N ARG A 47 -21.71 10.04 -22.81
CA ARG A 47 -21.91 8.96 -23.80
C ARG A 47 -20.56 8.54 -24.39
N LEU A 48 -19.69 9.50 -24.68
CA LEU A 48 -18.35 9.28 -25.25
C LEU A 48 -17.36 8.67 -24.26
N GLY A 49 -17.45 8.96 -22.96
CA GLY A 49 -16.55 8.39 -21.96
C GLY A 49 -16.74 6.88 -21.70
N ARG A 50 -17.77 6.26 -22.30
CA ARG A 50 -17.93 4.80 -22.38
C ARG A 50 -17.34 4.20 -23.66
N TRP A 51 -16.90 5.02 -24.62
CA TRP A 51 -16.37 4.54 -25.89
C TRP A 51 -14.89 4.23 -25.77
N ASP A 52 -14.49 3.11 -26.36
CA ASP A 52 -13.10 2.68 -26.50
C ASP A 52 -12.45 3.45 -27.67
N LEU A 53 -12.06 4.69 -27.39
CA LEU A 53 -11.46 5.61 -28.38
C LEU A 53 -10.09 5.12 -28.88
N ASP A 54 -9.45 4.19 -28.17
CA ASP A 54 -8.15 3.62 -28.53
C ASP A 54 -8.20 2.74 -29.79
N ARG A 55 -9.39 2.32 -30.23
CA ARG A 55 -9.58 1.62 -31.51
C ARG A 55 -9.42 2.51 -32.72
N TRP A 56 -9.61 3.82 -32.56
CA TRP A 56 -9.69 4.78 -33.67
C TRP A 56 -8.51 5.75 -33.72
N LEU A 57 -7.72 5.83 -32.64
CA LEU A 57 -6.57 6.71 -32.55
C LEU A 57 -5.28 5.92 -32.86
N PRO A 58 -4.52 6.32 -33.90
CA PRO A 58 -3.24 5.69 -34.18
C PRO A 58 -2.29 5.89 -32.99
N ARG A 59 -1.78 4.78 -32.42
CA ARG A 59 -0.83 4.83 -31.30
C ARG A 59 0.51 5.33 -31.81
N PRO A 60 0.95 6.56 -31.48
CA PRO A 60 2.23 7.04 -31.95
C PRO A 60 3.34 6.18 -31.31
N ARG A 61 4.15 5.51 -32.15
CA ARG A 61 5.27 4.64 -31.70
C ARG A 61 6.24 5.31 -30.73
N GLN A 62 6.23 6.64 -30.67
CA GLN A 62 7.17 7.44 -29.91
C GLN A 62 6.49 8.63 -29.18
N GLY A 63 5.17 8.59 -28.95
CA GLY A 63 4.41 9.68 -28.30
C GLY A 63 4.08 10.87 -29.23
N LEU A 64 3.24 11.79 -28.73
CA LEU A 64 2.85 13.01 -29.45
C LEU A 64 3.91 14.11 -29.25
N PRO A 65 4.33 14.84 -30.30
CA PRO A 65 5.30 15.92 -30.13
C PRO A 65 4.71 17.04 -29.27
N LEU A 66 5.44 17.45 -28.24
CA LEU A 66 5.09 18.64 -27.46
C LEU A 66 5.82 19.86 -28.02
N PRO A 67 5.20 21.05 -27.96
CA PRO A 67 5.89 22.28 -28.32
C PRO A 67 7.12 22.46 -27.44
N ARG A 68 8.24 22.88 -28.05
CA ARG A 68 9.47 23.17 -27.31
C ARG A 68 9.21 24.31 -26.34
N VAL A 69 9.48 24.05 -25.06
CA VAL A 69 9.53 25.08 -24.04
C VAL A 69 10.61 26.10 -24.43
N ARG A 70 10.24 27.38 -24.50
CA ARG A 70 11.21 28.48 -24.64
C ARG A 70 11.52 29.07 -23.27
N PRO A 71 12.80 29.26 -22.90
CA PRO A 71 13.17 30.01 -21.71
C PRO A 71 12.45 31.37 -21.66
N GLY A 72 12.01 31.80 -20.47
CA GLY A 72 11.30 33.08 -20.28
C GLY A 72 9.79 33.08 -20.52
N ARG A 73 9.19 31.97 -21.02
CA ARG A 73 7.73 31.86 -21.22
C ARG A 73 6.94 31.19 -20.08
N TRP A 74 7.64 30.70 -19.06
CA TRP A 74 7.00 30.04 -17.91
C TRP A 74 6.25 31.01 -17.01
N LEU A 75 6.66 32.28 -17.00
CA LEU A 75 6.04 33.31 -16.21
C LEU A 75 5.09 34.11 -17.11
N ARG A 76 3.82 34.24 -16.68
CA ARG A 76 2.81 35.07 -17.37
C ARG A 76 3.27 36.53 -17.49
N THR A 77 4.09 36.98 -16.55
CA THR A 77 4.80 38.25 -16.54
C THR A 77 6.29 37.92 -16.56
N HIS A 78 7.16 38.67 -17.25
CA HIS A 78 8.62 38.44 -17.19
C HIS A 78 9.23 38.85 -15.83
N ARG A 79 8.51 38.63 -14.73
CA ARG A 79 8.87 39.01 -13.37
C ARG A 79 8.76 37.78 -12.48
N LEU A 80 9.82 37.52 -11.72
CA LEU A 80 9.84 36.50 -10.69
C LEU A 80 9.33 37.14 -9.39
N GLN A 81 8.25 36.60 -8.83
CA GLN A 81 7.78 37.00 -7.50
C GLN A 81 8.62 36.28 -6.46
N LEU A 82 9.50 37.02 -5.77
CA LEU A 82 10.38 36.50 -4.73
C LEU A 82 9.76 36.53 -3.33
N TRP A 83 8.66 37.27 -3.16
CA TRP A 83 8.00 37.49 -1.87
C TRP A 83 6.48 37.41 -2.01
N ASP A 84 5.83 36.75 -1.05
CA ASP A 84 4.38 36.69 -0.91
C ASP A 84 4.05 36.79 0.57
N GLU A 85 3.29 37.80 0.96
CA GLU A 85 2.95 38.05 2.37
C GLU A 85 2.22 36.86 3.00
N ARG A 86 1.46 36.08 2.22
CA ARG A 86 0.77 34.88 2.71
C ARG A 86 1.77 33.80 3.14
N VAL A 87 2.89 33.68 2.42
CA VAL A 87 3.97 32.75 2.79
C VAL A 87 4.72 33.29 4.01
N ALA A 88 4.96 34.60 4.07
CA ALA A 88 5.63 35.23 5.21
C ALA A 88 4.81 35.12 6.51
N ASP A 89 3.49 35.33 6.44
CA ASP A 89 2.55 35.11 7.54
C ASP A 89 2.59 33.67 8.02
N GLU A 90 2.57 32.71 7.09
CA GLU A 90 2.60 31.28 7.41
C GLU A 90 3.93 30.85 8.05
N LEU A 91 5.06 31.38 7.58
CA LEU A 91 6.36 31.14 8.20
C LEU A 91 6.44 31.71 9.62
N ARG A 92 5.87 32.89 9.86
CA ARG A 92 5.75 33.47 11.21
C ARG A 92 4.86 32.60 12.11
N ARG A 93 3.73 32.12 11.59
CA ARG A 93 2.84 31.20 12.31
C ARG A 93 3.56 29.90 12.67
N LEU A 94 4.29 29.31 11.72
CA LEU A 94 5.05 28.07 11.93
C LEU A 94 6.17 28.28 12.96
N ALA A 95 6.90 29.38 12.90
CA ALA A 95 7.95 29.71 13.87
C ALA A 95 7.39 29.95 15.29
N ALA A 96 6.17 30.47 15.39
CA ALA A 96 5.46 30.66 16.66
C ALA A 96 4.72 29.40 17.13
N THR A 97 4.63 28.35 16.30
CA THR A 97 3.98 27.09 16.67
C THR A 97 4.88 26.35 17.66
N PRO A 98 4.40 26.04 18.87
CA PRO A 98 5.20 25.32 19.84
C PRO A 98 5.56 23.94 19.29
N VAL A 99 6.84 23.60 19.34
CA VAL A 99 7.32 22.24 19.09
C VAL A 99 6.76 21.38 20.23
N ALA A 100 6.06 20.29 19.88
CA ALA A 100 5.55 19.36 20.86
C ALA A 100 6.71 18.89 21.78
N PRO A 101 6.47 18.73 23.10
CA PRO A 101 7.50 18.30 24.02
C PRO A 101 8.12 16.97 23.57
N ALA A 102 9.40 16.78 23.89
CA ALA A 102 10.23 15.64 23.46
C ALA A 102 9.86 14.30 24.11
N GLU A 103 8.65 14.16 24.66
CA GLU A 103 8.17 12.89 25.20
C GLU A 103 7.68 12.03 24.05
N GLY A 104 8.42 10.95 23.77
CA GLY A 104 8.11 9.99 22.71
C GLY A 104 8.91 10.20 21.41
N PHE A 105 8.40 9.59 20.34
CA PHE A 105 9.09 9.52 19.05
C PHE A 105 8.44 10.43 18.00
N THR A 106 9.25 11.02 17.11
CA THR A 106 8.74 11.68 15.91
C THR A 106 8.58 10.66 14.78
N LEU A 107 7.35 10.47 14.31
CA LEU A 107 7.08 9.57 13.19
C LEU A 107 7.48 10.22 11.86
N ILE A 108 8.36 9.56 11.10
CA ILE A 108 8.80 10.01 9.77
C ILE A 108 8.48 8.93 8.74
N GLY A 109 7.59 9.24 7.80
CA GLY A 109 7.28 8.38 6.67
C GLY A 109 8.33 8.45 5.58
N ARG A 110 8.83 7.29 5.12
CA ARG A 110 9.76 7.19 3.98
C ARG A 110 9.11 6.44 2.82
N ARG A 111 9.29 6.95 1.60
CA ARG A 111 8.91 6.20 0.40
C ARG A 111 9.88 5.04 0.18
N ARG A 112 9.33 3.85 0.00
CA ARG A 112 10.08 2.65 -0.36
C ARG A 112 10.69 2.77 -1.76
N ARG A 113 11.87 2.17 -1.96
CA ARG A 113 12.58 2.22 -3.24
C ARG A 113 11.83 1.41 -4.31
N LEU A 114 11.29 0.25 -3.95
CA LEU A 114 10.61 -0.67 -4.87
C LEU A 114 9.07 -0.70 -4.66
N GLY A 115 8.55 0.11 -3.74
CA GLY A 115 7.11 0.25 -3.50
C GLY A 115 6.47 1.42 -4.25
N HIS A 116 5.19 1.27 -4.61
CA HIS A 116 4.35 2.35 -5.13
C HIS A 116 3.17 2.60 -4.19
N ASN A 117 3.43 3.22 -3.03
CA ASN A 117 2.44 3.36 -1.96
C ASN A 117 1.77 2.01 -1.69
N SER A 118 0.44 2.02 -1.55
CA SER A 118 -0.33 0.82 -1.28
C SER A 118 -0.56 -0.11 -2.46
N TRP A 119 -0.19 0.30 -3.68
CA TRP A 119 -0.58 -0.42 -4.90
C TRP A 119 0.12 -1.78 -5.05
N LEU A 120 1.21 -2.01 -4.32
CA LEU A 120 2.00 -3.23 -4.37
C LEU A 120 1.95 -4.04 -3.06
N HIS A 121 0.96 -3.79 -2.19
CA HIS A 121 0.72 -4.60 -0.99
C HIS A 121 0.09 -5.97 -1.28
N GLY A 122 -0.27 -6.31 -2.52
CA GLY A 122 -0.72 -7.66 -2.89
C GLY A 122 0.22 -8.36 -3.89
N GLY A 123 1.30 -7.69 -4.29
CA GLY A 123 2.25 -8.26 -5.24
C GLY A 123 3.19 -9.23 -4.55
N GLN A 124 3.39 -10.40 -5.16
CA GLN A 124 4.52 -11.27 -4.82
C GLN A 124 5.82 -10.52 -5.12
N ARG A 125 6.76 -10.55 -4.18
CA ARG A 125 8.04 -9.87 -4.32
C ARG A 125 9.16 -10.78 -3.85
N THR A 126 10.34 -10.61 -4.41
CA THR A 126 11.55 -11.24 -3.91
C THR A 126 12.35 -10.21 -3.09
N GLY A 127 12.88 -10.62 -1.94
CA GLY A 127 13.75 -9.79 -1.09
C GLY A 127 13.20 -9.46 0.30
N ALA A 128 13.99 -8.72 1.07
CA ALA A 128 13.69 -8.42 2.48
C ALA A 128 12.40 -7.58 2.66
N PRO A 129 11.66 -7.78 3.76
CA PRO A 129 10.49 -6.97 4.09
C PRO A 129 10.90 -5.49 4.23
N GLU A 130 10.25 -4.61 3.47
CA GLU A 130 10.45 -3.15 3.53
C GLU A 130 9.47 -2.48 4.49
N ALA A 131 8.68 -3.29 5.16
CA ALA A 131 7.66 -2.90 6.09
C ALA A 131 8.24 -3.04 7.49
N VAL A 132 8.99 -2.03 7.90
CA VAL A 132 9.74 -2.03 9.17
C VAL A 132 9.79 -0.62 9.75
N ALA A 133 9.76 -0.54 11.07
CA ALA A 133 10.10 0.67 11.78
C ALA A 133 11.63 0.83 11.89
N TRP A 134 12.13 2.06 11.80
CA TRP A 134 13.55 2.39 11.95
C TRP A 134 13.74 3.20 13.22
N LEU A 135 14.50 2.66 14.17
CA LEU A 135 14.81 3.27 15.46
C LEU A 135 16.32 3.45 15.62
N GLY A 136 16.75 4.47 16.36
CA GLY A 136 18.16 4.65 16.70
C GLY A 136 18.63 3.57 17.69
N PRO A 137 19.92 3.20 17.71
CA PRO A 137 20.43 2.20 18.66
C PRO A 137 20.19 2.55 20.14
N ARG A 138 20.17 3.86 20.47
CA ARG A 138 19.87 4.33 21.82
C ARG A 138 18.40 4.13 22.19
N ASP A 139 17.51 4.33 21.22
CA ASP A 139 16.07 4.19 21.41
C ASP A 139 15.68 2.73 21.57
N LEU A 140 16.27 1.84 20.77
CA LEU A 140 16.13 0.39 20.93
C LEU A 140 16.58 -0.07 22.33
N ALA A 141 17.75 0.41 22.78
CA ALA A 141 18.25 0.11 24.11
C ALA A 141 17.34 0.64 25.23
N ALA A 142 16.74 1.83 25.06
CA ALA A 142 15.82 2.42 26.02
C ALA A 142 14.47 1.68 26.08
N LEU A 143 14.01 1.15 24.94
CA LEU A 143 12.79 0.33 24.86
C LEU A 143 13.01 -1.13 25.27
N GLY A 144 14.28 -1.58 25.36
CA GLY A 144 14.61 -2.98 25.63
C GLY A 144 14.33 -3.92 24.46
N VAL A 145 14.14 -3.36 23.25
CA VAL A 145 13.73 -4.08 22.04
C VAL A 145 14.95 -4.37 21.18
N GLN A 146 15.02 -5.57 20.60
CA GLN A 146 16.09 -5.94 19.67
C GLN A 146 15.69 -5.69 18.21
N PRO A 147 16.65 -5.45 17.29
CA PRO A 147 16.34 -5.35 15.86
C PRO A 147 15.60 -6.60 15.34
N GLY A 148 14.45 -6.39 14.68
CA GLY A 148 13.62 -7.46 14.11
C GLY A 148 12.46 -7.91 15.00
N GLU A 149 12.37 -7.40 16.23
CA GLU A 149 11.23 -7.62 17.11
C GLU A 149 10.02 -6.75 16.70
N SER A 150 8.81 -7.26 16.88
CA SER A 150 7.58 -6.54 16.56
C SER A 150 7.30 -5.45 17.59
N ILE A 151 6.89 -4.27 17.14
CA ILE A 151 6.63 -3.13 18.01
C ILE A 151 5.31 -2.45 17.66
N THR A 152 4.49 -2.19 18.67
CA THR A 152 3.26 -1.42 18.48
C THR A 152 3.59 0.07 18.45
N ILE A 153 3.16 0.77 17.39
CA ILE A 153 3.28 2.22 17.28
C ILE A 153 1.93 2.84 17.66
N GLU A 154 1.92 3.56 18.77
CA GLU A 154 0.76 4.30 19.25
C GLU A 154 0.95 5.80 19.03
N SER A 155 -0.12 6.48 18.62
CA SER A 155 -0.13 7.93 18.47
C SER A 155 -1.43 8.50 19.04
N GLU A 156 -1.43 9.78 19.39
CA GLU A 156 -2.63 10.47 19.93
C GLU A 156 -3.86 10.40 19.02
N VAL A 157 -3.67 10.11 17.72
CA VAL A 157 -4.73 10.16 16.70
C VAL A 157 -5.09 8.77 16.15
N ALA A 158 -4.29 7.73 16.44
CA ALA A 158 -4.55 6.37 15.98
C ALA A 158 -3.74 5.32 16.76
N THR A 159 -4.43 4.21 17.08
CA THR A 159 -3.88 2.89 17.42
C THR A 159 -4.24 1.95 16.26
N TYR A 160 -3.30 1.18 15.73
CA TYR A 160 -3.52 0.40 14.51
C TYR A 160 -3.75 -1.09 14.81
N GLN A 161 -4.95 -1.63 14.49
CA GLN A 161 -5.34 -3.06 14.55
C GLN A 161 -6.15 -3.50 13.30
N PHE A 162 -6.09 -4.75 12.80
CA PHE A 162 -6.97 -5.25 11.69
C PHE A 162 -7.36 -6.74 11.79
N GLU A 163 -8.56 -7.13 11.38
CA GLU A 163 -9.05 -8.53 11.38
C GLU A 163 -9.15 -9.15 9.96
N LEU A 164 -9.03 -10.49 9.85
CA LEU A 164 -8.98 -11.24 8.58
C LEU A 164 -9.87 -12.52 8.64
N PRO A 165 -11.08 -12.56 8.05
CA PRO A 165 -11.90 -13.78 7.96
C PRO A 165 -11.51 -14.63 6.73
N PHE A 166 -11.17 -15.91 6.94
CA PHE A 166 -10.63 -16.77 5.87
C PHE A 166 -11.63 -17.81 5.31
N GLY A 167 -12.70 -18.15 6.03
CA GLY A 167 -13.63 -19.22 5.63
C GLY A 167 -12.98 -20.62 5.68
N PRO A 168 -13.58 -21.66 5.06
CA PRO A 168 -13.03 -23.02 5.07
C PRO A 168 -11.71 -23.09 4.31
N ILE A 169 -10.61 -23.11 5.04
CA ILE A 169 -9.27 -23.18 4.48
C ILE A 169 -8.59 -24.48 4.87
N GLU A 170 -7.78 -24.99 3.95
CA GLU A 170 -6.83 -26.03 4.28
C GLU A 170 -5.63 -25.39 4.96
N VAL A 171 -5.50 -25.64 6.26
CA VAL A 171 -4.31 -25.28 7.02
C VAL A 171 -3.35 -26.45 6.91
N THR A 172 -2.20 -26.21 6.31
CA THR A 172 -1.22 -27.26 6.07
C THR A 172 -0.72 -27.85 7.39
N GLY A 173 -0.29 -29.12 7.37
CA GLY A 173 0.14 -29.81 8.59
C GLY A 173 1.28 -29.13 9.34
N GLU A 174 2.07 -28.36 8.63
CA GLU A 174 3.18 -27.58 9.18
C GLU A 174 2.71 -26.32 9.93
N ALA A 175 1.54 -25.78 9.60
CA ALA A 175 0.88 -24.69 10.33
C ALA A 175 -0.14 -25.21 11.37
N ASN A 176 -0.28 -26.53 11.52
CA ASN A 176 -1.15 -27.19 12.48
C ASN A 176 -0.34 -27.79 13.64
N PRO A 177 -0.27 -27.09 14.80
CA PRO A 177 0.53 -27.54 15.94
C PRO A 177 -0.11 -28.70 16.71
N ILE A 178 -1.34 -29.11 16.40
CA ILE A 178 -2.08 -30.13 17.15
C ILE A 178 -1.63 -31.54 16.74
N THR A 179 -1.49 -31.79 15.43
CA THR A 179 -1.18 -33.14 14.91
C THR A 179 -0.07 -33.17 13.86
N GLY A 180 0.35 -32.02 13.33
CA GLY A 180 1.33 -31.97 12.25
C GLY A 180 0.80 -32.40 10.87
N ALA A 181 -0.47 -32.77 10.76
CA ALA A 181 -1.12 -33.14 9.50
C ALA A 181 -2.06 -32.03 9.02
N PRO A 182 -2.31 -31.88 7.69
CA PRO A 182 -3.23 -30.85 7.19
C PRO A 182 -4.62 -30.96 7.82
N ILE A 183 -5.24 -29.81 8.13
CA ILE A 183 -6.60 -29.73 8.69
C ILE A 183 -7.47 -28.83 7.82
N MET A 184 -8.76 -29.13 7.82
CA MET A 184 -9.78 -28.22 7.30
C MET A 184 -10.40 -27.48 8.46
N ALA A 185 -10.39 -26.15 8.43
CA ALA A 185 -10.94 -25.33 9.51
C ALA A 185 -11.69 -24.12 8.95
N ASP A 186 -12.75 -23.72 9.65
CA ASP A 186 -13.41 -22.44 9.44
C ASP A 186 -12.88 -21.46 10.50
N ILE A 187 -12.19 -20.40 10.04
CA ILE A 187 -11.35 -19.55 10.90
C ILE A 187 -11.68 -18.06 10.73
N THR A 188 -11.88 -17.39 11.86
CA THR A 188 -11.94 -15.93 11.98
C THR A 188 -10.75 -15.41 12.80
N LEU A 189 -10.00 -14.45 12.25
CA LEU A 189 -8.78 -13.90 12.86
C LEU A 189 -8.98 -12.43 13.27
N ALA A 190 -9.06 -12.15 14.57
CA ALA A 190 -9.14 -10.80 15.09
C ALA A 190 -7.74 -10.23 15.34
N ALA A 191 -7.10 -9.62 14.33
CA ALA A 191 -5.69 -9.20 14.41
C ALA A 191 -5.47 -7.76 14.88
N SER A 192 -4.30 -7.52 15.42
CA SER A 192 -3.71 -6.20 15.57
C SER A 192 -2.52 -6.06 14.64
N ILE A 193 -2.31 -4.84 14.14
CA ILE A 193 -1.13 -4.53 13.34
C ILE A 193 -0.01 -4.31 14.35
N THR A 194 0.67 -5.38 14.72
CA THR A 194 1.93 -5.23 15.43
C THR A 194 3.01 -4.76 14.47
N ASP A 195 2.93 -5.11 13.17
CA ASP A 195 3.81 -4.60 12.13
C ASP A 195 3.14 -4.57 10.74
N VAL A 196 3.68 -3.81 9.80
CA VAL A 196 3.18 -3.68 8.44
C VAL A 196 3.33 -4.97 7.60
N ASP A 197 4.16 -5.93 8.04
CA ASP A 197 4.22 -7.30 7.50
C ASP A 197 3.86 -8.39 8.52
N ALA A 198 3.44 -8.07 9.74
CA ALA A 198 3.08 -9.06 10.76
C ALA A 198 1.82 -8.66 11.56
N TRP A 199 1.02 -9.66 11.91
CA TRP A 199 -0.25 -9.44 12.55
C TRP A 199 -0.61 -10.64 13.41
N CYS A 200 -0.90 -10.39 14.67
CA CYS A 200 -1.31 -11.41 15.61
C CYS A 200 -2.68 -11.08 16.16
N GLY A 201 -3.31 -12.01 16.87
CA GLY A 201 -4.58 -11.74 17.51
C GLY A 201 -5.27 -12.98 18.01
N THR A 202 -6.58 -12.90 18.23
CA THR A 202 -7.37 -14.05 18.66
C THR A 202 -7.96 -14.79 17.46
N VAL A 203 -8.00 -16.11 17.58
CA VAL A 203 -8.63 -17.03 16.62
C VAL A 203 -9.96 -17.48 17.21
N ASP A 204 -10.98 -17.52 16.36
CA ASP A 204 -12.27 -18.12 16.68
C ASP A 204 -12.75 -18.99 15.51
N GLY A 205 -13.68 -19.91 15.77
CA GLY A 205 -14.21 -20.88 14.78
C GLY A 205 -13.94 -22.35 15.14
N ASP A 206 -13.92 -23.25 14.15
CA ASP A 206 -13.88 -24.70 14.37
C ASP A 206 -12.92 -25.41 13.41
N VAL A 207 -12.17 -26.41 13.93
CA VAL A 207 -11.55 -27.44 13.07
C VAL A 207 -12.65 -28.39 12.62
N LEU A 208 -12.76 -28.68 11.33
CA LEU A 208 -13.81 -29.51 10.74
C LEU A 208 -13.35 -30.94 10.44
N SER A 209 -12.05 -31.14 10.19
CA SER A 209 -11.42 -32.44 9.89
C SER A 209 -9.92 -32.43 10.25
N PRO A 210 -9.35 -33.53 10.83
CA PRO A 210 -9.97 -34.85 11.03
C PRO A 210 -10.79 -35.02 12.31
N ILE A 211 -10.71 -34.08 13.25
CA ILE A 211 -11.51 -34.08 14.49
C ILE A 211 -12.14 -32.70 14.66
N GLN A 212 -13.41 -32.67 15.07
CA GLN A 212 -14.14 -31.42 15.32
C GLN A 212 -13.81 -30.85 16.70
N VAL A 213 -13.11 -29.71 16.71
CA VAL A 213 -12.66 -29.02 17.93
C VAL A 213 -12.86 -27.51 17.78
N PRO A 214 -13.47 -26.84 18.78
CA PRO A 214 -13.61 -25.39 18.77
C PRO A 214 -12.26 -24.70 19.00
N LEU A 215 -12.04 -23.60 18.28
CA LEU A 215 -10.84 -22.77 18.34
C LEU A 215 -11.00 -21.56 19.29
N ALA A 216 -12.19 -21.37 19.88
CA ALA A 216 -12.48 -20.26 20.78
C ALA A 216 -11.48 -20.16 21.94
N GLY A 217 -10.90 -18.97 22.12
CA GLY A 217 -9.85 -18.69 23.11
C GLY A 217 -8.42 -18.97 22.62
N SER A 218 -8.24 -19.35 21.36
CA SER A 218 -6.93 -19.54 20.74
C SER A 218 -6.36 -18.20 20.21
N THR A 219 -5.06 -18.15 20.00
CA THR A 219 -4.35 -16.99 19.45
C THR A 219 -3.59 -17.37 18.19
N PHE A 220 -3.43 -16.45 17.26
CA PHE A 220 -2.61 -16.63 16.07
C PHE A 220 -1.59 -15.52 15.94
N GLY A 221 -0.50 -15.86 15.25
CA GLY A 221 0.34 -14.90 14.55
C GLY A 221 0.18 -15.11 13.06
N ALA A 222 0.55 -14.13 12.26
CA ALA A 222 0.65 -14.27 10.82
C ALA A 222 1.65 -13.23 10.31
N ILE A 223 2.38 -13.63 9.28
CA ILE A 223 3.42 -12.81 8.66
C ILE A 223 3.21 -12.82 7.15
N ARG A 224 3.53 -11.71 6.51
CA ARG A 224 3.49 -11.57 5.06
C ARG A 224 4.68 -12.29 4.46
N LEU A 225 4.41 -13.43 3.83
CA LEU A 225 5.40 -14.15 3.04
C LEU A 225 5.58 -13.47 1.68
N ALA A 226 6.82 -13.44 1.19
CA ALA A 226 7.18 -12.70 -0.01
C ALA A 226 6.78 -13.46 -1.30
N ASP A 227 6.81 -14.80 -1.22
CA ASP A 227 6.32 -15.76 -2.22
C ASP A 227 5.37 -16.81 -1.57
N ARG A 228 4.50 -17.44 -2.37
CA ARG A 228 3.48 -18.40 -1.91
C ARG A 228 4.07 -19.76 -1.52
N ASP A 229 5.21 -20.14 -2.10
CA ASP A 229 5.84 -21.44 -1.88
C ASP A 229 6.94 -21.40 -0.79
N GLU A 230 7.17 -20.21 -0.20
CA GLU A 230 8.06 -20.03 0.94
C GLU A 230 7.41 -20.52 2.23
N ARG A 231 8.21 -21.11 3.13
CA ARG A 231 7.76 -21.61 4.43
C ARG A 231 8.50 -20.90 5.56
N PRO A 232 7.86 -20.67 6.73
CA PRO A 232 8.55 -20.12 7.89
C PRO A 232 9.66 -21.08 8.33
N GLY A 233 10.85 -20.56 8.62
CA GLY A 233 11.92 -21.37 9.20
C GLY A 233 11.56 -21.81 10.63
N GLU A 234 12.17 -22.91 11.10
CA GLU A 234 12.00 -23.36 12.48
C GLU A 234 12.33 -22.21 13.46
N GLY A 235 11.34 -21.79 14.24
CA GLY A 235 11.48 -20.77 15.28
C GLY A 235 11.05 -19.33 14.92
N GLN A 236 10.50 -19.08 13.73
CA GLN A 236 10.03 -17.74 13.33
C GLN A 236 8.56 -17.41 13.71
N PHE A 237 7.92 -18.28 14.45
CA PHE A 237 6.49 -18.24 14.77
C PHE A 237 6.27 -18.93 16.13
N PRO A 238 5.37 -18.46 17.01
CA PRO A 238 4.38 -17.38 16.85
C PRO A 238 4.75 -16.08 17.60
N LEU A 239 4.40 -14.94 17.00
CA LEU A 239 4.26 -13.67 17.73
C LEU A 239 2.94 -13.74 18.51
N ALA A 240 3.00 -13.89 19.83
CA ALA A 240 1.83 -13.71 20.67
C ALA A 240 1.44 -12.23 20.63
N CYS A 241 0.14 -11.96 20.47
CA CYS A 241 -0.39 -10.64 20.81
C CYS A 241 -0.43 -10.52 22.33
N SER A 242 0.18 -9.47 22.85
CA SER A 242 0.07 -9.11 24.27
C SER A 242 -1.40 -8.92 24.67
#